data_AF-A0A8J4BP51-F1
#
_entry.id   AF-A0A8J4BP51-F1
#
_cell.length_a   1.000
_cell.length_b   1.000
_cell.length_c   1.000
_cell.angle_alpha   90.00
_cell.angle_beta   90.00
_cell.angle_gamma   90.00
#
_symmetry.space_group_name_H-M   'P 1'
#
loop_
_entity.id
_entity.type
_entity.pdbx_description
1 polymer ?
#
loop_
_entity_poly.entity_id
_entity_poly.type
_entity_poly.pdbx_seq_one_letter_code
_entity_poly.pdbx_strand_id
1 'polypeptide(L)'
;MQNPATFFPDTNWPAQKAPPKASLVPLNQAQHAGELTLNVVEFIHWLAFPLGFYVAHYIFVEAPVLATYLNGDTSRVFFLMLGLMCQVMGGICGIQMHMYEGWQVTPFRNLLELPPTAKEPLPPTPAEVDETRVINYNNAWLRAVAYHILFTFQTLGLSFFSLGVFGYTPEMKALLGMSVAVALVWRRKPQLSEAEPKWLWRFFCERTVNGVTYPIMPLSVWLFVMFMANTLVNLWAYKEFFGPDIAAVWPPSLLPWLAPLKSEWWAVLAPLIVAAGGFIEGYFVETSFDQRMHGLAVIIMLMGVGLHYPMYWHMVQSASAMVGV
;
A
#
# COMPACT_ATOMS: atom_id res chain seq x y z
N MET A 1 30.27 3.82 -18.18
CA MET A 1 30.07 5.23 -17.78
C MET A 1 28.60 5.35 -17.40
N GLN A 2 28.22 6.35 -16.60
CA GLN A 2 26.81 6.67 -16.37
C GLN A 2 26.56 7.96 -17.12
N ASN A 3 25.53 8.00 -17.97
CA ASN A 3 25.04 9.26 -18.50
C ASN A 3 24.60 10.15 -17.32
N PRO A 4 25.24 11.30 -17.07
CA PRO A 4 24.94 12.17 -15.93
C PRO A 4 23.53 12.81 -16.02
N ALA A 5 22.81 12.61 -17.13
CA ALA A 5 21.44 13.04 -17.32
C ALA A 5 20.38 11.96 -17.00
N THR A 6 20.76 10.70 -16.80
CA THR A 6 19.80 9.60 -16.57
C THR A 6 20.16 8.75 -15.36
N PHE A 7 19.16 8.48 -14.52
CA PHE A 7 19.27 7.58 -13.35
C PHE A 7 19.54 6.12 -13.74
N PHE A 8 19.22 5.73 -14.98
CA PHE A 8 19.41 4.38 -15.48
C PHE A 8 20.85 4.15 -15.95
N PRO A 9 21.46 2.99 -15.63
CA PRO A 9 22.80 2.64 -16.10
C PRO A 9 22.83 2.55 -17.63
N ASP A 10 23.95 2.95 -18.26
CA ASP A 10 24.14 2.90 -19.72
C ASP A 10 24.04 1.46 -20.28
N THR A 11 24.18 0.44 -19.42
CA THR A 11 23.88 -0.96 -19.69
C THR A 11 22.51 -1.32 -19.07
N ASN A 12 21.49 -1.43 -19.91
CA ASN A 12 20.09 -1.61 -19.50
C ASN A 12 19.73 -3.05 -19.10
N TRP A 13 20.55 -3.75 -18.31
CA TRP A 13 20.10 -5.05 -17.80
C TRP A 13 19.16 -4.86 -16.60
N PRO A 14 17.95 -5.44 -16.60
CA PRO A 14 16.96 -5.18 -15.55
C PRO A 14 17.47 -5.44 -14.12
N ALA A 15 18.41 -6.39 -13.99
CA ALA A 15 19.03 -6.75 -12.73
C ALA A 15 20.07 -5.73 -12.24
N GLN A 16 20.64 -4.90 -13.12
CA GLN A 16 21.61 -3.88 -12.72
C GLN A 16 20.88 -2.71 -12.06
N LYS A 17 21.25 -2.42 -10.80
CA LYS A 17 20.66 -1.32 -10.03
C LYS A 17 21.61 -0.14 -9.96
N ALA A 18 21.03 1.06 -9.86
CA ALA A 18 21.80 2.27 -9.63
C ALA A 18 22.59 2.15 -8.30
N PRO A 19 23.78 2.77 -8.21
CA PRO A 19 24.50 2.84 -6.95
C PRO A 19 23.67 3.53 -5.86
N PRO A 20 23.99 3.33 -4.57
CA PRO A 20 23.31 4.01 -3.48
C PRO A 20 23.28 5.53 -3.68
N LYS A 21 22.11 6.15 -3.47
CA LYS A 21 21.98 7.61 -3.55
C LYS A 21 22.86 8.30 -2.52
N ALA A 22 23.41 9.46 -2.87
CA ALA A 22 24.33 10.20 -2.00
C ALA A 22 23.70 10.57 -0.64
N SER A 23 22.38 10.81 -0.59
CA SER A 23 21.66 11.10 0.65
C SER A 23 21.73 9.98 1.70
N LEU A 24 22.02 8.74 1.29
CA LEU A 24 22.09 7.59 2.19
C LEU A 24 23.44 7.48 2.90
N VAL A 25 24.51 8.08 2.35
CA VAL A 25 25.85 8.04 2.92
C VAL A 25 25.93 8.71 4.29
N PRO A 26 25.50 9.98 4.49
CA PRO A 26 25.55 10.62 5.80
C PRO A 26 24.62 9.97 6.83
N LEU A 27 23.66 9.15 6.38
CA LEU A 27 22.75 8.39 7.24
C LEU A 27 23.28 6.99 7.58
N ASN A 28 24.45 6.61 7.05
CA ASN A 28 24.97 5.25 7.14
C ASN A 28 23.93 4.22 6.70
N GLN A 29 23.28 4.47 5.56
CA GLN A 29 22.28 3.57 4.96
C GLN A 29 22.65 3.08 3.57
N ALA A 30 23.72 3.63 2.97
CA ALA A 30 24.17 3.28 1.62
C ALA A 30 24.47 1.78 1.47
N GLN A 31 24.99 1.14 2.53
CA GLN A 31 25.29 -0.29 2.55
C GLN A 31 24.05 -1.20 2.47
N HIS A 32 22.85 -0.67 2.71
CA HIS A 32 21.59 -1.41 2.58
C HIS A 32 21.02 -1.34 1.17
N ALA A 33 21.43 -0.36 0.35
CA ALA A 33 20.99 -0.16 -1.03
C ALA A 33 21.89 -0.88 -2.07
N GLY A 34 22.31 -2.10 -1.75
CA GLY A 34 23.09 -2.94 -2.68
C GLY A 34 22.22 -3.57 -3.77
N GLU A 35 22.82 -3.90 -4.92
CA GLU A 35 22.14 -4.46 -6.09
C GLU A 35 21.29 -5.69 -5.76
N LEU A 36 21.84 -6.65 -5.01
CA LEU A 36 21.11 -7.85 -4.59
C LEU A 36 19.87 -7.49 -3.75
N THR A 37 20.03 -6.63 -2.75
CA THR A 37 18.92 -6.21 -1.87
C THR A 37 17.80 -5.56 -2.69
N LEU A 38 18.16 -4.64 -3.59
CA LEU A 38 17.19 -3.91 -4.40
C LEU A 38 16.46 -4.81 -5.41
N ASN A 39 17.16 -5.80 -6.01
CA ASN A 39 16.51 -6.81 -6.85
C ASN A 39 15.55 -7.69 -6.06
N VAL A 40 15.90 -8.08 -4.83
CA VAL A 40 15.02 -8.86 -3.95
C VAL A 40 13.78 -8.05 -3.58
N VAL A 41 13.95 -6.78 -3.20
CA VAL A 41 12.84 -5.86 -2.91
C VAL A 41 11.92 -5.76 -4.11
N GLU A 42 12.45 -5.47 -5.30
CA GLU A 42 11.67 -5.41 -6.54
C GLU A 42 10.90 -6.70 -6.80
N PHE A 43 11.59 -7.85 -6.76
CA PHE A 43 10.98 -9.15 -7.03
C PHE A 43 9.79 -9.41 -6.10
N ILE A 44 9.97 -9.15 -4.80
CA ILE A 44 8.93 -9.33 -3.79
C ILE A 44 7.73 -8.42 -4.10
N HIS A 45 7.94 -7.14 -4.45
CA HIS A 45 6.82 -6.27 -4.83
C HIS A 45 6.02 -6.83 -6.02
N TRP A 46 6.72 -7.34 -7.04
CA TRP A 46 6.07 -7.94 -8.20
C TRP A 46 5.27 -9.21 -7.86
N LEU A 47 5.58 -9.92 -6.77
CA LEU A 47 4.78 -11.05 -6.30
C LEU A 47 3.36 -10.66 -5.82
N ALA A 48 3.11 -9.38 -5.53
CA ALA A 48 1.76 -8.92 -5.19
C ALA A 48 0.76 -9.18 -6.33
N PHE A 49 1.21 -9.08 -7.58
CA PHE A 49 0.38 -9.27 -8.76
C PHE A 49 -0.13 -10.70 -8.96
N PRO A 50 0.74 -11.73 -9.08
CA PRO A 50 0.26 -13.09 -9.24
C PRO A 50 -0.66 -13.51 -8.08
N LEU A 51 -0.38 -13.07 -6.84
CA LEU A 51 -1.27 -13.33 -5.70
C LEU A 51 -2.64 -12.66 -5.87
N GLY A 52 -2.66 -11.36 -6.17
CA GLY A 52 -3.91 -10.62 -6.38
C GLY A 52 -4.72 -11.15 -7.56
N PHE A 53 -4.09 -11.43 -8.70
CA PHE A 53 -4.76 -12.02 -9.86
C PHE A 53 -5.24 -13.44 -9.60
N TYR A 54 -4.51 -14.23 -8.82
CA TYR A 54 -4.94 -15.57 -8.47
C TYR A 54 -6.21 -15.57 -7.62
N VAL A 55 -6.29 -14.69 -6.61
CA VAL A 55 -7.52 -14.52 -5.81
C VAL A 55 -8.67 -14.00 -6.68
N ALA A 56 -8.39 -13.06 -7.61
CA ALA A 56 -9.41 -12.53 -8.51
C ALA A 56 -9.96 -13.60 -9.46
N HIS A 57 -9.06 -14.41 -10.03
CA HIS A 57 -9.41 -15.56 -10.85
C HIS A 57 -10.25 -16.56 -10.05
N TYR A 58 -9.91 -16.81 -8.79
CA TYR A 58 -10.70 -17.69 -7.92
C TYR A 58 -12.13 -17.15 -7.69
N ILE A 59 -12.27 -15.86 -7.36
CA ILE A 59 -13.60 -15.22 -7.23
C ILE A 59 -14.39 -15.35 -8.54
N PHE A 60 -13.74 -15.18 -9.69
CA PHE A 60 -14.37 -15.28 -11.00
C PHE A 60 -14.87 -16.71 -11.31
N VAL A 61 -14.03 -17.72 -11.10
CA VAL A 61 -14.39 -19.13 -11.36
C VAL A 61 -15.50 -19.59 -10.42
N GLU A 62 -15.44 -19.20 -9.16
CA GLU A 62 -16.41 -19.58 -8.13
C GLU A 62 -17.60 -18.61 -8.02
N ALA A 63 -17.75 -17.69 -8.97
CA ALA A 63 -18.80 -16.69 -8.96
C ALA A 63 -20.22 -17.28 -8.78
N PRO A 64 -20.60 -18.42 -9.40
CA PRO A 64 -21.92 -19.03 -9.17
C PRO A 64 -22.14 -19.50 -7.73
N VAL A 65 -21.13 -20.10 -7.10
CA VAL A 65 -21.20 -20.57 -5.71
C VAL A 65 -21.28 -19.37 -4.77
N LEU A 66 -20.42 -18.37 -4.99
CA LEU A 66 -20.40 -17.13 -4.23
C LEU A 66 -21.72 -16.36 -4.35
N ALA A 67 -22.31 -16.30 -5.55
CA ALA A 67 -23.60 -15.65 -5.76
C ALA A 67 -24.68 -16.34 -4.93
N THR A 68 -24.72 -17.68 -4.93
CA THR A 68 -25.68 -18.44 -4.11
C THR A 68 -25.49 -18.16 -2.62
N TYR A 69 -24.24 -18.18 -2.14
CA TYR A 69 -23.88 -17.84 -0.76
C TYR A 69 -24.33 -16.41 -0.39
N LEU A 70 -24.30 -15.50 -1.35
CA LEU A 70 -24.70 -14.10 -1.20
C LEU A 70 -26.19 -13.87 -1.53
N ASN A 71 -27.04 -14.88 -1.34
CA ASN A 71 -28.49 -14.86 -1.58
C ASN A 71 -28.90 -14.61 -3.04
N GLY A 72 -28.10 -15.10 -4.00
CA GLY A 72 -28.31 -14.91 -5.44
C GLY A 72 -27.92 -13.53 -5.98
N ASP A 73 -27.37 -12.65 -5.14
CA ASP A 73 -27.01 -11.29 -5.55
C ASP A 73 -25.64 -11.27 -6.24
N THR A 74 -25.67 -11.36 -7.57
CA THR A 74 -24.48 -11.30 -8.43
C THR A 74 -23.75 -9.96 -8.38
N SER A 75 -24.43 -8.87 -8.00
CA SER A 75 -23.78 -7.57 -7.86
C SER A 75 -22.77 -7.55 -6.71
N ARG A 76 -23.04 -8.31 -5.65
CA ARG A 76 -22.12 -8.47 -4.51
C ARG A 76 -20.84 -9.19 -4.92
N VAL A 77 -20.92 -10.24 -5.74
CA VAL A 77 -19.75 -10.92 -6.31
C VAL A 77 -18.93 -9.96 -7.18
N PHE A 78 -19.59 -9.16 -8.01
CA PHE A 78 -18.93 -8.12 -8.80
C PHE A 78 -18.18 -7.13 -7.91
N PHE A 79 -18.77 -6.66 -6.81
CA PHE A 79 -18.11 -5.75 -5.88
C PHE A 79 -16.94 -6.37 -5.11
N LEU A 80 -17.01 -7.67 -4.76
CA LEU A 80 -15.86 -8.38 -4.18
C LEU A 80 -14.66 -8.39 -5.14
N MET A 81 -14.92 -8.73 -6.41
CA MET A 81 -13.89 -8.71 -7.46
C MET A 81 -13.36 -7.29 -7.71
N LEU A 82 -14.24 -6.29 -7.81
CA LEU A 82 -13.86 -4.90 -8.02
C LEU A 82 -13.04 -4.36 -6.85
N GLY A 83 -13.39 -4.73 -5.62
CA GLY A 83 -12.63 -4.39 -4.42
C GLY A 83 -11.18 -4.85 -4.51
N LEU A 84 -10.97 -6.12 -4.89
CA LEU A 84 -9.63 -6.68 -5.09
C LEU A 84 -8.89 -6.01 -6.25
N MET A 85 -9.55 -5.75 -7.37
CA MET A 85 -8.93 -5.07 -8.52
C MET A 85 -8.49 -3.64 -8.17
N CYS A 86 -9.28 -2.90 -7.40
CA CYS A 86 -8.86 -1.59 -6.90
C CYS A 86 -7.61 -1.70 -6.03
N GLN A 87 -7.51 -2.68 -5.13
CA GLN A 87 -6.30 -2.86 -4.30
C GLN A 87 -5.06 -3.20 -5.16
N VAL A 88 -5.19 -4.08 -6.16
CA VAL A 88 -4.11 -4.38 -7.11
C VAL A 88 -3.68 -3.13 -7.87
N MET A 89 -4.63 -2.33 -8.37
CA MET A 89 -4.35 -1.07 -9.07
C MET A 89 -3.63 -0.05 -8.19
N GLY A 90 -4.02 0.06 -6.92
CA GLY A 90 -3.31 0.89 -5.94
C GLY A 90 -1.85 0.45 -5.76
N GLY A 91 -1.59 -0.86 -5.72
CA GLY A 91 -0.24 -1.43 -5.62
C GLY A 91 0.66 -1.10 -6.83
N ILE A 92 0.09 -1.08 -8.05
CA ILE A 92 0.85 -0.72 -9.27
C ILE A 92 1.48 0.66 -9.14
N CYS A 93 0.73 1.61 -8.59
CA CYS A 93 1.20 2.98 -8.45
C CYS A 93 2.43 3.07 -7.53
N GLY A 94 2.41 2.35 -6.40
CA GLY A 94 3.57 2.25 -5.51
C GLY A 94 4.78 1.60 -6.20
N ILE A 95 4.56 0.54 -6.97
CA ILE A 95 5.61 -0.15 -7.74
C ILE A 95 6.24 0.76 -8.81
N GLN A 96 5.41 1.50 -9.54
CA GLN A 96 5.90 2.45 -10.54
C GLN A 96 6.72 3.58 -9.92
N MET A 97 6.29 4.09 -8.76
CA MET A 97 7.04 5.07 -7.98
C MET A 97 8.38 4.50 -7.52
N HIS A 98 8.40 3.31 -6.92
CA HIS A 98 9.63 2.67 -6.48
C HIS A 98 10.58 2.39 -7.65
N MET A 99 10.06 1.91 -8.78
CA MET A 99 10.85 1.72 -10.01
C MET A 99 11.49 3.02 -10.50
N TYR A 100 10.75 4.14 -10.50
CA TYR A 100 11.28 5.46 -10.84
C TYR A 100 12.40 5.89 -9.88
N GLU A 101 12.28 5.54 -8.60
CA GLU A 101 13.26 5.85 -7.55
C GLU A 101 14.41 4.83 -7.46
N GLY A 102 14.40 3.82 -8.34
CA GLY A 102 15.36 2.71 -8.37
C GLY A 102 15.30 1.80 -7.17
N TRP A 103 14.11 1.66 -6.58
CA TRP A 103 13.79 0.83 -5.43
C TRP A 103 14.48 1.26 -4.13
N GLN A 104 15.16 2.41 -4.13
CA GLN A 104 15.84 2.96 -2.97
C GLN A 104 14.90 3.90 -2.23
N VAL A 105 14.54 3.53 -0.99
CA VAL A 105 13.86 4.45 -0.07
C VAL A 105 14.89 5.42 0.49
N THR A 106 14.78 6.70 0.15
CA THR A 106 15.73 7.75 0.53
C THR A 106 14.99 9.02 0.94
N PRO A 107 15.64 9.98 1.61
CA PRO A 107 15.00 11.24 1.95
C PRO A 107 14.35 11.94 0.74
N PHE A 108 13.21 12.58 0.97
CA PHE A 108 12.47 13.30 -0.07
C PHE A 108 12.93 14.75 -0.18
N ARG A 109 12.97 15.26 -1.40
CA ARG A 109 13.05 16.70 -1.67
C ARG A 109 12.03 17.09 -2.75
N ASN A 110 11.48 18.29 -2.61
CA ASN A 110 10.76 18.91 -3.72
C ASN A 110 11.80 19.41 -4.73
N LEU A 111 11.87 18.76 -5.89
CA LEU A 111 12.85 19.11 -6.93
C LEU A 111 12.58 20.49 -7.56
N LEU A 112 11.43 21.10 -7.26
CA LEU A 112 11.06 22.46 -7.68
C LEU A 112 11.40 23.53 -6.64
N GLU A 113 11.74 23.16 -5.39
CA GLU A 113 12.17 24.09 -4.36
C GLU A 113 13.70 24.16 -4.31
N LEU A 114 14.25 25.29 -4.73
CA LEU A 114 15.67 25.61 -4.55
C LEU A 114 15.99 25.73 -3.05
N PRO A 115 17.23 25.45 -2.60
CA PRO A 115 17.61 25.58 -1.20
C PRO A 115 17.30 26.99 -0.65
N PRO A 116 16.91 27.12 0.63
CA PRO A 116 16.45 28.37 1.26
C PRO A 116 17.46 29.54 1.22
N THR A 117 18.71 29.29 0.84
CA THR A 117 19.77 30.29 0.69
C THR A 117 19.70 31.04 -0.64
N ALA A 118 18.88 30.60 -1.60
CA ALA A 118 18.69 31.27 -2.88
C ALA A 118 17.75 32.49 -2.74
N LYS A 119 18.25 33.57 -2.12
CA LYS A 119 17.64 34.89 -2.25
C LYS A 119 18.00 35.42 -3.64
N GLU A 120 17.00 35.45 -4.52
CA GLU A 120 17.00 35.78 -5.96
C GLU A 120 17.25 34.59 -6.91
N PRO A 121 16.48 34.51 -8.04
CA PRO A 121 16.51 33.38 -8.96
C PRO A 121 17.71 33.51 -9.90
N LEU A 122 18.92 33.31 -9.38
CA LEU A 122 20.00 32.90 -10.26
C LEU A 122 19.72 31.47 -10.70
N PRO A 123 19.91 31.12 -11.99
CA PRO A 123 19.84 29.73 -12.41
C PRO A 123 20.79 28.93 -11.52
N PRO A 124 20.33 27.81 -10.94
CA PRO A 124 21.12 27.04 -10.00
C PRO A 124 22.47 26.68 -10.62
N THR A 125 23.54 26.81 -9.82
CA THR A 125 24.87 26.38 -10.25
C THR A 125 24.85 24.89 -10.57
N PRO A 126 25.72 24.36 -11.46
CA PRO A 126 25.76 22.94 -11.77
C PRO A 126 25.86 22.02 -10.54
N ALA A 127 26.43 22.50 -9.43
CA ALA A 127 26.49 21.80 -8.14
C ALA A 127 25.14 21.80 -7.38
N GLU A 128 24.40 22.91 -7.37
CA GLU A 128 23.04 22.99 -6.79
C GLU A 128 22.00 22.23 -7.64
N VAL A 129 22.23 22.18 -8.96
CA VAL A 129 21.50 21.29 -9.87
C VAL A 129 21.79 19.83 -9.56
N ASP A 130 22.94 19.49 -8.95
CA ASP A 130 23.27 18.12 -8.59
C ASP A 130 22.52 17.68 -7.32
N GLU A 131 22.49 18.52 -6.28
CA GLU A 131 21.78 18.25 -5.01
C GLU A 131 20.25 18.12 -5.13
N THR A 132 19.66 18.58 -6.24
CA THR A 132 18.23 18.51 -6.53
C THR A 132 17.88 17.42 -7.55
N ARG A 133 18.83 16.57 -7.94
CA ARG A 133 18.58 15.44 -8.84
C ARG A 133 18.00 14.24 -8.10
N VAL A 134 17.19 13.48 -8.83
CA VAL A 134 16.67 12.17 -8.41
C VAL A 134 17.78 11.19 -8.05
N ILE A 135 19.00 11.38 -8.57
CA ILE A 135 20.17 10.56 -8.22
C ILE A 135 20.57 10.69 -6.75
N ASN A 136 20.22 11.81 -6.11
CA ASN A 136 20.59 12.12 -4.74
C ASN A 136 19.43 11.99 -3.76
N TYR A 137 18.18 12.22 -4.20
CA TYR A 137 16.99 12.19 -3.34
C TYR A 137 15.79 11.54 -4.03
N ASN A 138 14.76 11.20 -3.25
CA ASN A 138 13.45 10.78 -3.78
C ASN A 138 12.56 12.02 -4.06
N ASN A 139 11.65 11.89 -5.03
CA ASN A 139 10.87 13.02 -5.52
C ASN A 139 9.60 13.20 -4.68
N ALA A 140 9.57 14.23 -3.83
CA ALA A 140 8.45 14.48 -2.92
C ALA A 140 7.11 14.67 -3.63
N TRP A 141 7.10 15.33 -4.79
CA TRP A 141 5.87 15.57 -5.55
C TRP A 141 5.35 14.29 -6.20
N LEU A 142 6.24 13.50 -6.82
CA LEU A 142 5.86 12.20 -7.39
C LEU A 142 5.30 11.29 -6.30
N ARG A 143 5.93 11.24 -5.12
CA ARG A 143 5.42 10.48 -3.97
C ARG A 143 4.04 10.95 -3.52
N ALA A 144 3.81 12.27 -3.45
CA ALA A 144 2.49 12.81 -3.11
C ALA A 144 1.41 12.37 -4.10
N VAL A 145 1.70 12.41 -5.40
CA VAL A 145 0.79 11.94 -6.45
C VAL A 145 0.58 10.42 -6.33
N ALA A 146 1.67 9.66 -6.17
CA ALA A 146 1.61 8.21 -6.07
C ALA A 146 0.81 7.76 -4.84
N TYR A 147 1.01 8.41 -3.69
CA TYR A 147 0.29 8.08 -2.46
C TYR A 147 -1.18 8.46 -2.57
N HIS A 148 -1.48 9.60 -3.18
CA HIS A 148 -2.87 9.97 -3.43
C HIS A 148 -3.59 8.93 -4.29
N ILE A 149 -2.97 8.46 -5.39
CA ILE A 149 -3.54 7.43 -6.24
C ILE A 149 -3.64 6.09 -5.51
N LEU A 150 -2.56 5.66 -4.84
CA LEU A 150 -2.50 4.42 -4.06
C LEU A 150 -3.63 4.41 -3.03
N PHE A 151 -3.68 5.39 -2.14
CA PHE A 151 -4.68 5.42 -1.07
C PHE A 151 -6.10 5.66 -1.60
N THR A 152 -6.29 6.36 -2.72
CA THR A 152 -7.59 6.43 -3.39
C THR A 152 -8.07 5.04 -3.79
N PHE A 153 -7.23 4.27 -4.48
CA PHE A 153 -7.58 2.93 -4.92
C PHE A 153 -7.72 1.95 -3.75
N GLN A 154 -6.90 2.06 -2.71
CA GLN A 154 -7.07 1.26 -1.49
C GLN A 154 -8.40 1.58 -0.80
N THR A 155 -8.72 2.87 -0.60
CA THR A 155 -9.99 3.29 0.00
C THR A 155 -11.20 2.81 -0.79
N LEU A 156 -11.19 2.98 -2.12
CA LEU A 156 -12.27 2.47 -2.99
C LEU A 156 -12.35 0.94 -2.95
N GLY A 157 -11.21 0.25 -2.96
CA GLY A 157 -11.15 -1.21 -2.87
C GLY A 157 -11.78 -1.74 -1.59
N LEU A 158 -11.48 -1.10 -0.45
CA LEU A 158 -12.10 -1.42 0.83
C LEU A 158 -13.61 -1.14 0.82
N SER A 159 -14.06 0.00 0.25
CA SER A 159 -15.49 0.31 0.10
C SER A 159 -16.22 -0.72 -0.74
N PHE A 160 -15.65 -1.13 -1.89
CA PHE A 160 -16.25 -2.12 -2.77
C PHE A 160 -16.29 -3.50 -2.12
N PHE A 161 -15.24 -3.91 -1.41
CA PHE A 161 -15.30 -5.16 -0.65
C PHE A 161 -16.43 -5.13 0.39
N SER A 162 -16.55 -4.04 1.16
CA SER A 162 -17.63 -3.87 2.14
C SER A 162 -19.02 -3.86 1.48
N LEU A 163 -19.17 -3.28 0.28
CA LEU A 163 -20.40 -3.39 -0.52
C LEU A 163 -20.68 -4.83 -0.99
N GLY A 164 -19.64 -5.58 -1.36
CA GLY A 164 -19.76 -7.00 -1.66
C GLY A 164 -20.27 -7.80 -0.46
N VAL A 165 -19.73 -7.53 0.73
CA VAL A 165 -20.10 -8.24 1.95
C VAL A 165 -21.45 -7.81 2.52
N PHE A 166 -21.79 -6.51 2.55
CA PHE A 166 -23.03 -6.04 3.18
C PHE A 166 -24.17 -5.77 2.19
N GLY A 167 -23.88 -5.75 0.89
CA GLY A 167 -24.83 -5.37 -0.14
C GLY A 167 -25.05 -3.86 -0.23
N TYR A 168 -25.96 -3.47 -1.12
CA TYR A 168 -26.20 -2.07 -1.48
C TYR A 168 -27.12 -1.33 -0.48
N THR A 169 -26.73 -1.30 0.80
CA THR A 169 -27.48 -0.61 1.88
C THR A 169 -27.28 0.92 1.84
N PRO A 170 -28.15 1.73 2.47
CA PRO A 170 -27.96 3.17 2.57
C PRO A 170 -26.61 3.58 3.17
N GLU A 171 -26.14 2.87 4.20
CA GLU A 171 -24.89 3.12 4.89
C GLU A 171 -23.69 2.87 3.98
N MET A 172 -23.70 1.75 3.24
CA MET A 172 -22.62 1.43 2.30
C MET A 172 -22.59 2.38 1.10
N LYS A 173 -23.75 2.83 0.62
CA LYS A 173 -23.84 3.90 -0.39
C LYS A 173 -23.26 5.21 0.12
N ALA A 174 -23.55 5.58 1.37
CA ALA A 174 -22.98 6.77 1.98
C ALA A 174 -21.46 6.65 2.11
N LEU A 175 -20.95 5.50 2.57
CA LEU A 175 -19.51 5.23 2.69
C LEU A 175 -18.80 5.33 1.33
N LEU A 176 -19.34 4.71 0.28
CA LEU A 176 -18.79 4.81 -1.07
C LEU A 176 -18.87 6.25 -1.60
N GLY A 177 -20.02 6.92 -1.43
CA GLY A 177 -20.21 8.29 -1.88
C GLY A 177 -19.22 9.26 -1.23
N MET A 178 -18.98 9.14 0.07
CA MET A 178 -17.96 9.90 0.79
C MET A 178 -16.55 9.54 0.29
N SER A 179 -16.26 8.26 0.07
CA SER A 179 -14.96 7.81 -0.44
C SER A 179 -14.65 8.39 -1.83
N VAL A 180 -15.62 8.39 -2.74
CA VAL A 180 -15.52 9.01 -4.06
C VAL A 180 -15.38 10.52 -3.94
N ALA A 181 -16.18 11.18 -3.09
CA ALA A 181 -16.09 12.62 -2.90
C ALA A 181 -14.70 13.05 -2.39
N VAL A 182 -14.14 12.35 -1.40
CA VAL A 182 -12.79 12.61 -0.87
C VAL A 182 -11.73 12.38 -1.96
N ALA A 183 -11.83 11.28 -2.72
CA ALA A 183 -10.91 10.96 -3.82
C ALA A 183 -10.91 12.01 -4.95
N LEU A 184 -12.06 12.62 -5.25
CA LEU A 184 -12.20 13.61 -6.31
C LEU A 184 -11.88 15.04 -5.85
N VAL A 185 -12.36 15.43 -4.67
CA VAL A 185 -12.31 16.83 -4.20
C VAL A 185 -10.98 17.17 -3.56
N TRP A 186 -10.35 16.25 -2.83
CA TRP A 186 -9.14 16.56 -2.06
C TRP A 186 -7.83 16.52 -2.87
N ARG A 187 -7.94 16.56 -4.20
CA ARG A 187 -6.81 16.63 -5.16
C ARG A 187 -5.97 17.91 -5.05
N ARG A 188 -6.42 18.93 -4.31
CA ARG A 188 -5.98 20.32 -4.55
C ARG A 188 -4.84 20.86 -3.69
N LYS A 189 -4.33 20.16 -2.68
CA LYS A 189 -3.14 20.62 -1.95
C LYS A 189 -2.25 19.46 -1.50
N PRO A 190 -1.30 19.00 -2.33
CA PRO A 190 -0.08 18.47 -1.74
C PRO A 190 0.57 19.64 -1.01
N GLN A 191 0.56 19.59 0.33
CA GLN A 191 1.31 20.46 1.24
C GLN A 191 0.71 21.86 1.57
N LEU A 192 0.88 22.22 2.85
CA LEU A 192 0.93 23.58 3.40
C LEU A 192 -0.33 24.44 3.24
N SER A 193 -1.47 23.97 3.74
CA SER A 193 -2.50 24.92 4.17
C SER A 193 -2.44 25.04 5.70
N GLU A 194 -2.37 26.27 6.21
CA GLU A 194 -2.39 26.56 7.66
C GLU A 194 -3.65 26.02 8.37
N ALA A 195 -4.65 25.58 7.60
CA ALA A 195 -5.92 25.07 8.09
C ALA A 195 -5.89 23.61 8.58
N GLU A 196 -4.79 22.85 8.37
CA GLU A 196 -4.72 21.47 8.86
C GLU A 196 -4.19 21.37 10.31
N PRO A 197 -4.68 20.42 11.13
CA PRO A 197 -4.20 20.24 12.50
C PRO A 197 -2.71 19.89 12.53
N LYS A 198 -1.86 20.86 12.91
CA LYS A 198 -0.39 20.75 12.89
C LYS A 198 0.16 19.55 13.67
N TRP A 199 -0.55 19.06 14.69
CA TRP A 199 -0.11 17.91 15.50
C TRP A 199 -0.30 16.57 14.77
N LEU A 200 -1.40 16.40 14.03
CA LEU A 200 -1.68 15.18 13.28
C LEU A 200 -0.71 15.07 12.10
N TRP A 201 -0.42 16.21 11.48
CA TRP A 201 0.61 16.36 10.45
C TRP A 201 2.01 16.00 10.97
N ARG A 202 2.44 16.58 12.10
CA ARG A 202 3.76 16.28 12.70
C ARG A 202 3.95 14.82 13.11
N PHE A 203 2.87 14.09 13.36
CA PHE A 203 2.96 12.68 13.77
C PHE A 203 3.00 11.73 12.57
N PHE A 204 2.13 11.95 11.58
CA PHE A 204 1.99 11.03 10.43
C PHE A 204 2.77 11.45 9.19
N CYS A 205 3.05 12.74 9.04
CA CYS A 205 3.48 13.31 7.77
C CYS A 205 4.87 13.92 7.80
N GLU A 206 5.48 14.12 8.98
CA GLU A 206 6.84 14.67 9.13
C GLU A 206 7.64 13.95 10.22
N ARG A 207 8.95 13.79 10.04
CA ARG A 207 9.87 13.40 11.11
C ARG A 207 11.25 14.01 10.96
N THR A 208 11.81 14.40 12.10
CA THR A 208 13.18 14.91 12.20
C THR A 208 14.14 13.76 12.52
N VAL A 209 15.10 13.52 11.64
CA VAL A 209 16.22 12.59 11.85
C VAL A 209 17.52 13.37 11.70
N ASN A 210 18.40 13.30 12.71
CA ASN A 210 19.66 14.04 12.75
C ASN A 210 19.51 15.56 12.48
N GLY A 211 18.44 16.16 12.99
CA GLY A 211 18.16 17.60 12.84
C GLY A 211 17.53 18.01 11.50
N VAL A 212 17.25 17.07 10.58
CA VAL A 212 16.59 17.34 9.31
C VAL A 212 15.19 16.74 9.31
N THR A 213 14.17 17.56 9.02
CA THR A 213 12.77 17.13 8.93
C THR A 213 12.45 16.68 7.51
N TYR A 214 11.92 15.48 7.39
CA TYR A 214 11.48 14.87 6.14
C TYR A 214 9.98 14.59 6.19
N PRO A 215 9.25 14.73 5.07
CA PRO A 215 7.91 14.18 5.02
C PRO A 215 7.97 12.65 5.12
N ILE A 216 7.03 11.97 5.78
CA ILE A 216 7.01 10.50 5.89
C ILE A 216 5.89 9.88 5.06
N MET A 217 4.79 10.61 4.87
CA MET A 217 3.66 10.15 4.07
C MET A 217 2.91 11.37 3.56
N PRO A 218 3.17 11.86 2.33
CA PRO A 218 2.49 13.02 1.77
C PRO A 218 1.04 12.69 1.36
N LEU A 219 0.23 12.26 2.32
CA LEU A 219 -1.17 11.91 2.19
C LEU A 219 -2.03 13.00 2.82
N SER A 220 -3.17 13.32 2.20
CA SER A 220 -4.10 14.26 2.83
C SER A 220 -4.76 13.65 4.06
N VAL A 221 -4.97 14.48 5.09
CA VAL A 221 -5.64 14.04 6.33
C VAL A 221 -7.01 13.43 6.05
N TRP A 222 -7.76 13.98 5.10
CA TRP A 222 -9.10 13.46 4.77
C TRP A 222 -9.07 12.12 4.05
N LEU A 223 -8.12 11.92 3.13
CA LEU A 223 -7.96 10.62 2.49
C LEU A 223 -7.49 9.58 3.51
N PHE A 224 -6.61 9.96 4.44
CA PHE A 224 -6.23 9.12 5.57
C PHE A 224 -7.42 8.76 6.46
N VAL A 225 -8.22 9.74 6.90
CA VAL A 225 -9.42 9.50 7.72
C VAL A 225 -10.41 8.59 7.01
N MET A 226 -10.64 8.82 5.71
CA MET A 226 -11.55 8.00 4.91
C MET A 226 -11.00 6.58 4.69
N PHE A 227 -9.69 6.44 4.49
CA PHE A 227 -9.02 5.15 4.47
C PHE A 227 -9.21 4.41 5.80
N MET A 228 -8.97 5.07 6.93
CA MET A 228 -9.14 4.46 8.26
C MET A 228 -10.60 4.05 8.54
N ALA A 229 -11.57 4.90 8.20
CA ALA A 229 -12.98 4.55 8.34
C ALA A 229 -13.36 3.33 7.49
N ASN A 230 -12.89 3.28 6.23
CA ASN A 230 -13.07 2.10 5.39
C ASN A 230 -12.38 0.87 5.97
N THR A 231 -11.14 0.99 6.47
CA THR A 231 -10.41 -0.11 7.09
C THR A 231 -11.21 -0.72 8.24
N LEU A 232 -11.79 0.10 9.13
CA LEU A 232 -12.61 -0.40 10.25
C LEU A 232 -13.86 -1.15 9.78
N VAL A 233 -14.60 -0.60 8.81
CA VAL A 233 -15.76 -1.27 8.21
C VAL A 233 -15.32 -2.56 7.49
N ASN A 234 -14.13 -2.56 6.90
CA ASN A 234 -13.59 -3.71 6.21
C ASN A 234 -13.18 -4.81 7.19
N LEU A 235 -12.57 -4.50 8.35
CA LEU A 235 -12.30 -5.49 9.40
C LEU A 235 -13.60 -6.18 9.85
N TRP A 236 -14.68 -5.41 10.00
CA TRP A 236 -16.00 -5.95 10.28
C TRP A 236 -16.51 -6.83 9.13
N ALA A 237 -16.37 -6.38 7.88
CA ALA A 237 -16.72 -7.16 6.69
C ALA A 237 -15.96 -8.49 6.60
N TYR A 238 -14.67 -8.52 6.95
CA TYR A 238 -13.88 -9.76 6.98
C TYR A 238 -14.41 -10.75 8.02
N LYS A 239 -14.73 -10.28 9.23
CA LYS A 239 -15.37 -11.09 10.27
C LYS A 239 -16.69 -11.67 9.75
N GLU A 240 -17.58 -10.86 9.20
CA GLU A 240 -18.90 -11.32 8.77
C GLU A 240 -18.84 -12.26 7.55
N PHE A 241 -17.92 -12.00 6.62
CA PHE A 241 -17.86 -12.76 5.37
C PHE A 241 -17.12 -14.10 5.50
N PHE A 242 -15.96 -14.10 6.18
CA PHE A 242 -15.12 -15.28 6.29
C PHE A 242 -15.12 -15.91 7.70
N GLY A 243 -15.56 -15.16 8.72
CA GLY A 243 -15.44 -15.56 10.12
C GLY A 243 -16.09 -16.91 10.45
N PRO A 244 -17.34 -17.18 10.03
CA PRO A 244 -17.99 -18.46 10.31
C PRO A 244 -17.19 -19.66 9.78
N ASP A 245 -16.69 -19.56 8.54
CA ASP A 245 -15.91 -20.63 7.90
C ASP A 245 -14.53 -20.80 8.53
N ILE A 246 -13.86 -19.68 8.81
CA ILE A 246 -12.55 -19.70 9.46
C ILE A 246 -12.65 -20.23 10.89
N ALA A 247 -13.67 -19.88 11.67
CA ALA A 247 -13.87 -20.41 13.01
C ALA A 247 -14.11 -21.93 13.03
N ALA A 248 -14.63 -22.49 11.93
CA ALA A 248 -14.84 -23.93 11.79
C ALA A 248 -13.53 -24.70 11.53
N VAL A 249 -12.60 -24.13 10.77
CA VAL A 249 -11.36 -24.80 10.33
C VAL A 249 -10.09 -24.35 11.06
N TRP A 250 -10.14 -23.22 11.78
CA TRP A 250 -8.98 -22.57 12.42
C TRP A 250 -9.11 -22.61 13.96
N PRO A 251 -8.01 -22.77 14.72
CA PRO A 251 -6.62 -22.79 14.28
C PRO A 251 -6.13 -24.15 13.76
N PRO A 252 -5.11 -24.15 12.89
CA PRO A 252 -4.52 -25.36 12.36
C PRO A 252 -3.97 -26.21 13.50
N SER A 253 -3.94 -27.51 13.28
CA SER A 253 -3.33 -28.52 14.15
C SER A 253 -1.88 -28.23 14.55
N LEU A 254 -1.21 -27.32 13.85
CA LEU A 254 0.13 -26.79 14.14
C LEU A 254 0.20 -25.87 15.38
N LEU A 255 -0.90 -25.24 15.80
CA LEU A 255 -0.96 -24.39 17.00
C LEU A 255 -2.12 -24.81 17.90
N PRO A 256 -2.09 -26.05 18.45
CA PRO A 256 -3.22 -26.63 19.18
C PRO A 256 -3.55 -25.86 20.47
N TRP A 257 -2.60 -25.12 21.03
CA TRP A 257 -2.82 -24.26 22.20
C TRP A 257 -3.68 -23.02 21.89
N LEU A 258 -3.79 -22.62 20.62
CA LEU A 258 -4.74 -21.60 20.19
C LEU A 258 -6.15 -22.17 19.94
N ALA A 259 -6.32 -23.50 19.92
CA ALA A 259 -7.61 -24.15 19.62
C ALA A 259 -8.80 -23.70 20.48
N PRO A 260 -8.65 -23.32 21.76
CA PRO A 260 -9.74 -22.76 22.56
C PRO A 260 -10.24 -21.40 22.04
N LEU A 261 -9.47 -20.71 21.19
CA LEU A 261 -9.78 -19.39 20.66
C LEU A 261 -10.53 -19.45 19.33
N LYS A 262 -11.31 -20.51 19.03
CA LYS A 262 -12.18 -20.55 17.83
C LYS A 262 -13.00 -19.27 17.78
N SER A 263 -12.64 -18.40 16.84
CA SER A 263 -13.13 -17.03 16.81
C SER A 263 -13.22 -16.58 15.37
N GLU A 264 -14.36 -16.03 15.02
CA GLU A 264 -14.58 -15.37 13.73
C GLU A 264 -13.56 -14.25 13.48
N TRP A 265 -13.00 -13.68 14.56
CA TRP A 265 -11.98 -12.64 14.48
C TRP A 265 -10.65 -13.12 13.88
N TRP A 266 -10.42 -14.43 13.74
CA TRP A 266 -9.27 -14.92 12.97
C TRP A 266 -9.34 -14.50 11.50
N ALA A 267 -10.54 -14.26 10.94
CA ALA A 267 -10.69 -13.70 9.60
C ALA A 267 -10.08 -12.29 9.47
N VAL A 268 -9.95 -11.55 10.58
CA VAL A 268 -9.38 -10.20 10.58
C VAL A 268 -7.84 -10.22 10.55
N LEU A 269 -7.21 -11.37 10.76
CA LEU A 269 -5.75 -11.48 10.77
C LEU A 269 -5.13 -11.11 9.41
N ALA A 270 -5.74 -11.55 8.31
CA ALA A 270 -5.25 -11.25 6.96
C ALA A 270 -5.14 -9.73 6.69
N PRO A 271 -6.23 -8.93 6.83
CA PRO A 271 -6.13 -7.49 6.62
C PRO A 271 -5.26 -6.78 7.68
N LEU A 272 -5.17 -7.29 8.91
CA LEU A 272 -4.23 -6.73 9.91
C LEU A 272 -2.77 -6.95 9.55
N ILE A 273 -2.42 -8.11 8.99
CA ILE A 273 -1.06 -8.39 8.51
C ILE A 273 -0.73 -7.48 7.32
N VAL A 274 -1.66 -7.28 6.38
CA VAL A 274 -1.50 -6.30 5.29
C VAL A 274 -1.26 -4.90 5.85
N ALA A 275 -2.09 -4.46 6.80
CA ALA A 275 -1.96 -3.15 7.43
C ALA A 275 -0.64 -3.00 8.21
N ALA A 276 -0.16 -4.06 8.88
CA ALA A 276 1.11 -4.07 9.57
C ALA A 276 2.28 -3.89 8.59
N GLY A 277 2.27 -4.59 7.45
CA GLY A 277 3.26 -4.41 6.39
C GLY A 277 3.26 -2.97 5.85
N GLY A 278 2.09 -2.44 5.50
CA GLY A 278 1.95 -1.06 5.04
C GLY A 278 2.36 -0.01 6.07
N PHE A 279 2.09 -0.24 7.37
CA PHE A 279 2.56 0.63 8.44
C PHE A 279 4.08 0.59 8.61
N ILE A 280 4.69 -0.60 8.53
CA ILE A 280 6.15 -0.73 8.61
C ILE A 280 6.81 -0.02 7.43
N GLU A 281 6.31 -0.21 6.22
CA GLU A 281 6.82 0.48 5.02
C GLU A 281 6.62 1.99 5.16
N GLY A 282 5.38 2.43 5.30
CA GLY A 282 5.02 3.84 5.29
C GLY A 282 5.58 4.64 6.46
N TYR A 283 5.83 4.03 7.62
CA TYR A 283 6.34 4.74 8.79
C TYR A 283 7.79 4.41 9.12
N PHE A 284 8.17 3.14 9.26
CA PHE A 284 9.51 2.77 9.71
C PHE A 284 10.55 2.79 8.59
N VAL A 285 10.19 2.31 7.40
CA VAL A 285 11.13 2.26 6.27
C VAL A 285 11.39 3.67 5.74
N GLU A 286 10.35 4.48 5.58
CA GLU A 286 10.49 5.88 5.14
C GLU A 286 11.23 6.79 6.13
N THR A 287 11.46 6.32 7.36
CA THR A 287 12.18 7.10 8.38
C THR A 287 13.58 6.60 8.68
N SER A 288 13.81 5.30 8.52
CA SER A 288 15.13 4.69 8.71
C SER A 288 15.93 4.61 7.41
N PHE A 289 15.25 4.63 6.26
CA PHE A 289 15.81 4.41 4.93
C PHE A 289 16.51 3.04 4.77
N ASP A 290 16.12 2.06 5.60
CA ASP A 290 16.66 0.70 5.56
C ASP A 290 15.92 -0.16 4.52
N GLN A 291 16.62 -0.52 3.45
CA GLN A 291 16.07 -1.34 2.35
C GLN A 291 15.77 -2.79 2.75
N ARG A 292 16.38 -3.30 3.83
CA ARG A 292 16.08 -4.64 4.35
C ARG A 292 14.73 -4.63 5.05
N MET A 293 14.46 -3.60 5.84
CA MET A 293 13.13 -3.41 6.42
C MET A 293 12.09 -3.15 5.33
N HIS A 294 12.45 -2.46 4.25
CA HIS A 294 11.58 -2.31 3.07
C HIS A 294 11.13 -3.67 2.55
N GLY A 295 12.08 -4.57 2.23
CA GLY A 295 11.76 -5.92 1.79
C GLY A 295 10.92 -6.70 2.81
N LEU A 296 11.25 -6.61 4.10
CA LEU A 296 10.49 -7.28 5.17
C LEU A 296 9.05 -6.77 5.27
N ALA A 297 8.84 -5.46 5.18
CA ALA A 297 7.51 -4.85 5.23
C ALA A 297 6.61 -5.40 4.12
N VAL A 298 7.16 -5.53 2.92
CA VAL A 298 6.44 -6.05 1.75
C VAL A 298 6.19 -7.55 1.91
N ILE A 299 7.14 -8.33 2.44
CA ILE A 299 6.91 -9.75 2.76
C ILE A 299 5.74 -9.90 3.73
N ILE A 300 5.71 -9.12 4.82
CA ILE A 300 4.61 -9.14 5.78
C ILE A 300 3.30 -8.82 5.06
N MET A 301 3.27 -7.77 4.23
CA MET A 301 2.09 -7.41 3.45
C MET A 301 1.63 -8.58 2.54
N LEU A 302 2.54 -9.22 1.82
CA LEU A 302 2.24 -10.36 0.95
C LEU A 302 1.77 -11.59 1.71
N MET A 303 2.25 -11.82 2.93
CA MET A 303 1.71 -12.90 3.78
C MET A 303 0.22 -12.66 4.06
N GLY A 304 -0.16 -11.42 4.36
CA GLY A 304 -1.55 -11.03 4.55
C GLY A 304 -2.38 -11.23 3.27
N VAL A 305 -1.88 -10.77 2.11
CA VAL A 305 -2.52 -11.02 0.80
C VAL A 305 -2.65 -12.52 0.52
N GLY A 306 -1.61 -13.30 0.79
CA GLY A 306 -1.57 -14.74 0.59
C GLY A 306 -2.61 -15.50 1.42
N LEU A 307 -2.99 -14.97 2.58
CA LEU A 307 -4.08 -15.54 3.40
C LEU A 307 -5.47 -15.37 2.78
N HIS A 308 -5.67 -14.46 1.81
CA HIS A 308 -6.98 -14.28 1.20
C HIS A 308 -7.41 -15.51 0.41
N TYR A 309 -6.50 -16.16 -0.31
CA TYR A 309 -6.81 -17.36 -1.07
C TYR A 309 -7.39 -18.50 -0.20
N PRO A 310 -6.72 -18.99 0.86
CA PRO A 310 -7.29 -20.03 1.70
C PRO A 310 -8.60 -19.61 2.38
N MET A 311 -8.79 -18.32 2.67
CA MET A 311 -10.06 -17.82 3.21
C MET A 311 -11.22 -17.95 2.21
N TYR A 312 -11.00 -17.53 0.95
CA TYR A 312 -11.98 -17.74 -0.11
C TYR A 312 -12.20 -19.22 -0.39
N TRP A 313 -11.14 -20.02 -0.42
CA TRP A 313 -11.22 -21.46 -0.62
C TRP A 313 -12.14 -22.12 0.39
N HIS A 314 -11.90 -21.91 1.69
CA HIS A 314 -12.70 -22.51 2.75
C HIS A 314 -14.17 -22.07 2.71
N MET A 315 -14.42 -20.78 2.49
CA MET A 315 -15.79 -20.28 2.34
C MET A 315 -16.52 -20.93 1.15
N VAL A 316 -15.85 -21.07 0.00
CA VAL A 316 -16.46 -21.74 -1.17
C VAL A 316 -16.75 -23.22 -0.89
N GLN A 317 -15.87 -23.93 -0.17
CA GLN A 317 -16.10 -25.31 0.23
C GLN A 317 -17.33 -25.43 1.14
N SER A 318 -17.44 -24.57 2.15
CA SER A 318 -18.62 -24.51 3.01
C SER A 318 -19.89 -24.18 2.23
N ALA A 319 -19.83 -23.19 1.33
CA ALA A 319 -20.96 -22.78 0.50
C ALA A 319 -21.42 -23.92 -0.42
N SER A 320 -20.49 -24.62 -1.07
CA SER A 320 -20.76 -25.76 -1.96
C SER A 320 -21.51 -26.88 -1.21
N ALA A 321 -21.07 -27.18 0.02
CA ALA A 321 -21.74 -28.16 0.87
C ALA A 321 -23.17 -27.75 1.26
N MET A 322 -23.45 -26.45 1.44
CA MET A 322 -24.80 -25.95 1.73
C MET A 322 -25.73 -26.02 0.51
N VAL A 323 -25.20 -25.84 -0.70
CA VAL A 323 -25.98 -25.82 -1.94
C VAL A 323 -26.12 -27.20 -2.60
N GLY A 324 -25.40 -28.21 -2.10
CA GLY A 324 -25.43 -29.58 -2.62
C GLY A 324 -24.74 -29.73 -3.97
N VAL A 325 -23.69 -28.95 -4.21
CA VAL A 325 -22.85 -28.98 -5.43
C VAL A 325 -21.50 -29.61 -5.14
#